data_AF-A0A2G8S281-F1
#
_entry.id   AF-A0A2G8S281-F1
#
_cell.length_a   1.000
_cell.length_b   1.000
_cell.length_c   1.000
_cell.angle_alpha   90.00
_cell.angle_beta   90.00
_cell.angle_gamma   90.00
#
_symmetry.space_group_name_H-M   'P 1'
#
loop_
_entity.id
_entity.type
_entity.pdbx_description
1 polymer ?
#
loop_
_entity_poly.entity_id
_entity_poly.type
_entity_poly.pdbx_seq_one_letter_code
_entity_poly.pdbx_strand_id
1 'polypeptide(L)'
;MQDVPPRDYGARPATGNEPLPPLPKQSRRHKPLGPPPGSPAAMLDPPPACFQRGPAPNLSYPPFEPIDVYALKKDLTGGFGSEMPLNPALGYPHPFATHDVALEDWALFTKNVQQAGSLTTGEKVRAHVVGPAIGLAFFPAFLIARAIKKRKIAKKEEPVRELIYHWNVRYFHPRSMHVSLLGPEGLGQSRKAQKQDKRAARKAQRRGETHYGHADYGYAGPSDAGAGSSFPSDGGNGGKWCLRIRYQPQGYQSGS
;
A
#
# COMPACT_ATOMS: atom_id res chain seq x y z
N MET A 1 -63.98 37.97 -52.48
CA MET A 1 -64.61 39.17 -51.90
C MET A 1 -65.33 38.74 -50.63
N GLN A 2 -65.31 39.57 -49.59
CA GLN A 2 -65.84 39.37 -48.23
C GLN A 2 -64.85 38.67 -47.29
N ASP A 3 -64.58 39.11 -46.07
CA ASP A 3 -64.80 40.40 -45.39
C ASP A 3 -63.85 40.34 -44.17
N VAL A 4 -62.98 41.33 -43.99
CA VAL A 4 -62.01 41.36 -42.87
C VAL A 4 -62.60 42.25 -41.77
N PRO A 5 -62.95 41.70 -40.58
CA PRO A 5 -63.43 42.54 -39.49
C PRO A 5 -62.28 43.34 -38.82
N PRO A 6 -62.61 44.48 -38.19
CA PRO A 6 -61.64 45.47 -37.77
C PRO A 6 -60.86 45.06 -36.51
N ARG A 7 -59.59 45.48 -36.48
CA ARG A 7 -58.70 45.38 -35.33
C ARG A 7 -59.22 46.23 -34.18
N ASP A 8 -59.56 45.56 -33.09
CA ASP A 8 -59.83 46.20 -31.81
C ASP A 8 -58.51 46.47 -31.09
N TYR A 9 -58.11 47.74 -31.02
CA TYR A 9 -56.97 48.21 -30.25
C TYR A 9 -57.43 48.54 -28.83
N GLY A 10 -57.67 47.50 -28.04
CA GLY A 10 -57.90 47.62 -26.60
C GLY A 10 -56.64 48.07 -25.87
N ALA A 11 -56.70 49.26 -25.28
CA ALA A 11 -55.66 49.81 -24.43
C ALA A 11 -55.55 49.06 -23.09
N ARG A 12 -54.29 48.81 -22.69
CA ARG A 12 -53.70 48.57 -21.36
C ARG A 12 -54.63 48.64 -20.13
N PRO A 13 -54.31 47.78 -19.14
CA PRO A 13 -53.84 48.31 -17.87
C PRO A 13 -52.45 47.78 -17.49
N ALA A 14 -51.57 48.71 -17.13
CA ALA A 14 -50.34 48.43 -16.42
C ALA A 14 -50.67 48.43 -14.93
N THR A 15 -50.63 47.28 -14.26
CA THR A 15 -50.42 47.16 -12.81
C THR A 15 -50.31 45.68 -12.45
N GLY A 16 -49.17 45.28 -11.89
CA GLY A 16 -49.00 43.94 -11.34
C GLY A 16 -47.52 43.63 -11.13
N ASN A 17 -46.95 44.14 -10.04
CA ASN A 17 -45.72 43.59 -9.48
C ASN A 17 -46.02 42.18 -8.96
N GLU A 18 -46.05 41.20 -9.85
CA GLU A 18 -46.19 39.79 -9.50
C GLU A 18 -44.82 39.27 -9.03
N PRO A 19 -44.69 38.82 -7.77
CA PRO A 19 -43.47 38.17 -7.31
C PRO A 19 -43.28 36.87 -8.10
N LEU A 20 -42.17 36.77 -8.82
CA LEU A 20 -41.78 35.56 -9.54
C LEU A 20 -41.93 34.32 -8.65
N PRO A 21 -42.56 33.23 -9.14
CA PRO A 21 -42.60 31.97 -8.41
C PRO A 21 -41.16 31.51 -8.14
N PRO A 22 -40.85 31.00 -6.93
CA PRO A 22 -39.52 30.51 -6.63
C PRO A 22 -39.17 29.40 -7.63
N LEU A 23 -38.06 29.61 -8.33
CA LEU A 23 -37.49 28.61 -9.24
C LEU A 23 -37.43 27.25 -8.53
N PRO A 24 -37.84 26.16 -9.20
CA PRO A 24 -37.71 24.83 -8.62
C PRO A 24 -36.25 24.64 -8.25
N LYS A 25 -36.01 24.38 -6.95
CA LYS A 25 -34.69 24.03 -6.42
C LYS A 25 -34.26 22.78 -7.17
N GLN A 26 -33.55 22.97 -8.28
CA GLN A 26 -32.85 21.90 -8.98
C GLN A 26 -31.86 21.36 -7.97
N SER A 27 -32.27 20.29 -7.30
CA SER A 27 -31.40 19.40 -6.56
C SER A 27 -30.36 18.96 -7.58
N ARG A 28 -29.24 19.68 -7.60
CA ARG A 28 -28.03 19.28 -8.31
C ARG A 28 -27.61 17.99 -7.62
N ARG A 29 -28.15 16.87 -8.11
CA ARG A 29 -27.55 15.56 -7.95
C ARG A 29 -26.18 15.69 -8.60
N HIS A 30 -25.21 16.08 -7.80
CA HIS A 30 -23.81 15.97 -8.17
C HIS A 30 -23.60 14.48 -8.46
N LYS A 31 -23.45 14.14 -9.74
CA LYS A 31 -22.84 12.86 -10.12
C LYS A 31 -21.54 12.79 -9.30
N PRO A 32 -21.31 11.72 -8.53
CA PRO A 32 -20.03 11.54 -7.85
C PRO A 32 -18.95 11.73 -8.92
N LEU A 33 -18.13 12.77 -8.77
CA LEU A 33 -16.93 12.87 -9.61
C LEU A 33 -16.15 11.60 -9.31
N GLY A 34 -15.99 10.75 -10.32
CA GLY A 34 -15.13 9.59 -10.21
C GLY A 34 -13.72 10.01 -9.78
N PRO A 35 -12.93 9.06 -9.24
CA PRO A 35 -11.56 9.34 -8.86
C PRO A 35 -10.81 10.00 -10.03
N PRO A 36 -9.90 10.95 -9.75
CA PRO A 36 -9.21 11.67 -10.80
C PRO A 36 -8.49 10.70 -11.75
N PRO A 37 -8.52 10.96 -13.07
CA PRO A 37 -7.83 10.13 -14.05
C PRO A 37 -6.33 10.11 -13.71
N GLY A 38 -5.75 8.91 -13.58
CA GLY A 38 -4.35 8.70 -13.15
C GLY A 38 -4.18 8.34 -11.67
N SER A 39 -5.25 8.34 -10.86
CA SER A 39 -5.19 7.88 -9.47
C SER A 39 -5.10 6.34 -9.35
N PRO A 40 -4.47 5.82 -8.29
CA PRO A 40 -4.45 4.38 -8.01
C PRO A 40 -5.84 3.78 -7.81
N ALA A 41 -6.78 4.56 -7.29
CA ALA A 41 -8.17 4.16 -7.14
C ALA A 41 -8.85 3.90 -8.50
N ALA A 42 -8.54 4.69 -9.53
CA ALA A 42 -9.05 4.48 -10.89
C ALA A 42 -8.51 3.17 -11.52
N MET A 43 -7.34 2.68 -11.08
CA MET A 43 -6.82 1.39 -11.53
C MET A 43 -7.60 0.18 -10.98
N LEU A 44 -8.40 0.41 -9.94
CA LEU A 44 -9.26 -0.58 -9.32
C LEU A 44 -10.73 -0.37 -9.72
N ASP A 45 -10.98 0.33 -10.83
CA ASP A 45 -12.32 0.53 -11.40
C ASP A 45 -12.35 -0.02 -12.84
N PRO A 46 -13.05 -1.15 -13.11
CA PRO A 46 -13.86 -1.91 -12.16
C PRO A 46 -13.01 -2.64 -11.10
N PRO A 47 -13.58 -2.91 -9.91
CA PRO A 47 -12.86 -3.63 -8.85
C PRO A 47 -12.46 -5.03 -9.34
N PRO A 48 -11.23 -5.49 -9.02
CA PRO A 48 -10.83 -6.88 -9.25
C PRO A 48 -11.88 -7.86 -8.74
N ALA A 49 -12.18 -8.91 -9.52
CA ALA A 49 -13.18 -9.90 -9.16
C ALA A 49 -12.89 -10.56 -7.79
N CYS A 50 -11.62 -10.70 -7.42
CA CYS A 50 -11.20 -11.24 -6.13
C CYS A 50 -11.63 -10.38 -4.92
N PHE A 51 -11.95 -9.09 -5.10
CA PHE A 51 -12.52 -8.25 -4.04
C PHE A 51 -13.94 -8.67 -3.66
N GLN A 52 -14.63 -9.41 -4.52
CA GLN A 52 -15.96 -9.95 -4.24
C GLN A 52 -15.86 -11.30 -3.52
N ARG A 53 -14.70 -11.96 -3.54
CA ARG A 53 -14.48 -13.23 -2.85
C ARG A 53 -14.27 -12.96 -1.36
N GLY A 54 -15.32 -13.18 -0.57
CA GLY A 54 -15.24 -13.14 0.89
C GLY A 54 -14.21 -14.13 1.44
N PRO A 55 -13.67 -13.89 2.64
CA PRO A 55 -12.84 -14.87 3.34
C PRO A 55 -13.63 -16.15 3.60
N ALA A 56 -12.96 -17.30 3.58
CA ALA A 56 -13.62 -18.57 3.88
C ALA A 56 -14.12 -18.57 5.35
N PRO A 57 -15.43 -18.75 5.59
CA PRO A 57 -16.03 -18.55 6.92
C PRO A 57 -15.56 -19.59 7.96
N ASN A 58 -15.06 -20.73 7.50
CA ASN A 58 -14.66 -21.86 8.35
C ASN A 58 -13.15 -21.99 8.52
N LEU A 59 -12.34 -21.08 7.96
CA LEU A 59 -10.89 -21.09 8.12
C LEU A 59 -10.49 -20.31 9.37
N SER A 60 -9.77 -20.97 10.26
CA SER A 60 -8.95 -20.27 11.26
C SER A 60 -7.72 -19.71 10.55
N TYR A 61 -7.44 -18.42 10.73
CA TYR A 61 -6.27 -17.74 10.19
C TYR A 61 -5.14 -17.74 11.24
N PRO A 62 -4.22 -18.72 11.23
CA PRO A 62 -3.19 -18.81 12.25
C PRO A 62 -2.16 -17.68 12.11
N PRO A 63 -1.61 -17.15 13.22
CA PRO A 63 -0.50 -16.20 13.15
C PRO A 63 0.70 -16.76 12.37
N PHE A 64 1.41 -15.89 11.66
CA PHE A 64 2.63 -16.23 10.93
C PHE A 64 3.71 -15.15 11.07
N GLU A 65 4.97 -15.56 10.94
CA GLU A 65 6.12 -14.66 10.97
C GLU A 65 6.11 -13.70 9.76
N PRO A 66 6.52 -12.43 9.93
CA PRO A 66 6.56 -11.49 8.82
C PRO A 66 7.37 -11.99 7.61
N ILE A 67 6.82 -11.81 6.41
CA ILE A 67 7.45 -12.19 5.14
C ILE A 67 7.86 -10.92 4.38
N ASP A 68 9.09 -10.89 3.89
CA ASP A 68 9.66 -9.78 3.12
C ASP A 68 9.83 -10.17 1.65
N VAL A 69 9.18 -9.43 0.75
CA VAL A 69 9.27 -9.60 -0.70
C VAL A 69 10.02 -8.42 -1.30
N TYR A 70 11.24 -8.65 -1.77
CA TYR A 70 12.07 -7.58 -2.32
C TYR A 70 11.70 -7.28 -3.77
N ALA A 71 11.78 -6.00 -4.14
CA ALA A 71 11.59 -5.56 -5.51
C ALA A 71 12.64 -6.18 -6.44
N LEU A 72 12.26 -6.48 -7.68
CA LEU A 72 13.15 -7.06 -8.68
C LEU A 72 14.26 -6.08 -9.09
N LYS A 73 13.95 -4.78 -9.04
CA LYS A 73 14.89 -3.68 -9.31
C LYS A 73 15.02 -2.76 -8.10
N LYS A 74 15.93 -1.78 -8.19
CA LYS A 74 16.13 -0.76 -7.13
C LYS A 74 14.97 0.24 -7.03
N ASP A 75 14.10 0.28 -8.02
CA ASP A 75 12.94 1.16 -8.09
C ASP A 75 11.62 0.37 -8.21
N LEU A 76 10.52 1.03 -7.88
CA LEU A 76 9.17 0.43 -7.88
C LEU A 76 8.68 0.03 -9.29
N THR A 77 9.27 0.60 -10.35
CA THR A 77 8.89 0.29 -11.75
C THR A 77 9.29 -1.12 -12.16
N GLY A 78 10.32 -1.69 -11.52
CA GLY A 78 10.70 -3.09 -11.71
C GLY A 78 9.70 -4.09 -11.15
N GLY A 79 8.77 -3.63 -10.30
CA GLY A 79 7.78 -4.49 -9.66
C GLY A 79 8.38 -5.47 -8.66
N PHE A 80 7.56 -6.46 -8.30
CA PHE A 80 7.86 -7.54 -7.37
C PHE A 80 7.61 -8.87 -8.08
N GLY A 81 8.21 -9.96 -7.60
CA GLY A 81 7.97 -11.30 -8.15
C GLY A 81 6.49 -11.68 -8.04
N SER A 82 5.94 -12.24 -9.12
CA SER A 82 4.56 -12.73 -9.16
C SER A 82 4.39 -14.11 -8.52
N GLU A 83 5.50 -14.80 -8.27
CA GLU A 83 5.53 -16.06 -7.53
C GLU A 83 5.15 -15.87 -6.06
N MET A 84 4.69 -16.94 -5.42
CA MET A 84 4.44 -16.92 -3.98
C MET A 84 5.76 -16.64 -3.25
N PRO A 85 5.73 -15.79 -2.21
CA PRO A 85 6.88 -15.59 -1.36
C PRO A 85 7.41 -16.92 -0.79
N LEU A 86 8.69 -16.97 -0.44
CA LEU A 86 9.23 -18.14 0.24
C LEU A 86 8.69 -18.21 1.67
N ASN A 87 8.26 -19.40 2.10
CA ASN A 87 7.86 -19.63 3.49
C ASN A 87 9.10 -19.59 4.39
N PRO A 88 9.18 -18.72 5.41
CA PRO A 88 10.29 -18.71 6.36
C PRO A 88 10.34 -19.97 7.25
N ALA A 89 9.23 -20.71 7.39
CA ALA A 89 9.14 -21.92 8.21
C ALA A 89 9.00 -23.18 7.34
N LEU A 90 10.08 -23.95 7.22
CA LEU A 90 10.07 -25.27 6.58
C LEU A 90 9.11 -26.21 7.32
N GLY A 91 8.22 -26.88 6.59
CA GLY A 91 7.28 -27.87 7.13
C GLY A 91 5.90 -27.34 7.52
N TYR A 92 5.65 -26.03 7.43
CA TYR A 92 4.32 -25.45 7.65
C TYR A 92 3.65 -25.07 6.32
N PRO A 93 2.31 -25.14 6.23
CA PRO A 93 1.60 -24.64 5.05
C PRO A 93 1.91 -23.14 4.87
N HIS A 94 2.10 -22.72 3.61
CA HIS A 94 2.42 -21.32 3.31
C HIS A 94 1.29 -20.39 3.79
N PRO A 95 1.58 -19.23 4.41
CA PRO A 95 0.54 -18.36 4.97
C PRO A 95 -0.56 -17.99 3.98
N PHE A 96 -0.22 -17.81 2.70
CA PHE A 96 -1.24 -17.53 1.68
C PHE A 96 -2.25 -18.67 1.51
N ALA A 97 -1.81 -19.94 1.62
CA ALA A 97 -2.72 -21.07 1.54
C ALA A 97 -3.65 -21.13 2.77
N THR A 98 -3.11 -20.86 3.97
CA THR A 98 -3.93 -20.84 5.19
C THR A 98 -4.81 -19.59 5.29
N HIS A 99 -4.49 -18.52 4.58
CA HIS A 99 -5.20 -17.24 4.59
C HIS A 99 -6.05 -16.99 3.33
N ASP A 100 -6.35 -18.02 2.53
CA ASP A 100 -7.18 -17.92 1.30
C ASP A 100 -6.68 -16.86 0.30
N VAL A 101 -5.35 -16.73 0.16
CA VAL A 101 -4.71 -15.88 -0.86
C VAL A 101 -4.28 -16.77 -2.03
N ALA A 102 -5.01 -16.64 -3.14
CA ALA A 102 -4.69 -17.36 -4.37
C ALA A 102 -3.44 -16.75 -5.04
N LEU A 103 -2.69 -17.59 -5.77
CA LEU A 103 -1.50 -17.15 -6.49
C LEU A 103 -1.84 -16.10 -7.55
N GLU A 104 -2.97 -16.27 -8.23
CA GLU A 104 -3.46 -15.38 -9.28
C GLU A 104 -3.77 -13.98 -8.73
N ASP A 105 -4.34 -13.91 -7.52
CA ASP A 105 -4.66 -12.66 -6.86
C ASP A 105 -3.40 -11.93 -6.38
N TRP A 106 -2.42 -12.69 -5.90
CA TRP A 106 -1.10 -12.15 -5.57
C TRP A 106 -0.38 -11.60 -6.82
N ALA A 107 -0.42 -12.34 -7.93
CA ALA A 107 0.14 -11.91 -9.20
C ALA A 107 -0.56 -10.64 -9.72
N LEU A 108 -1.88 -10.55 -9.58
CA LEU A 108 -2.63 -9.34 -9.93
C LEU A 108 -2.26 -8.15 -9.03
N PHE A 109 -2.15 -8.37 -7.72
CA PHE A 109 -1.72 -7.35 -6.77
C PHE A 109 -0.33 -6.79 -7.13
N THR A 110 0.66 -7.67 -7.35
CA THR A 110 2.02 -7.25 -7.69
C THR A 110 2.10 -6.52 -9.03
N LYS A 111 1.29 -6.94 -10.02
CA LYS A 111 1.10 -6.23 -11.29
C LYS A 111 0.54 -4.83 -11.09
N ASN A 112 -0.52 -4.67 -10.28
CA ASN A 112 -1.12 -3.37 -10.00
C ASN A 112 -0.11 -2.44 -9.29
N VAL A 113 0.67 -2.98 -8.34
CA VAL A 113 1.74 -2.26 -7.66
C VAL A 113 2.81 -1.77 -8.65
N GLN A 114 3.24 -2.61 -9.58
CA GLN A 114 4.19 -2.24 -10.63
C GLN A 114 3.64 -1.12 -11.53
N GLN A 115 2.38 -1.23 -11.94
CA GLN A 115 1.71 -0.23 -12.77
C GLN A 115 1.61 1.12 -12.02
N ALA A 116 1.19 1.12 -10.75
CA ALA A 116 1.12 2.33 -9.93
C ALA A 116 2.51 2.97 -9.76
N GLY A 117 3.56 2.16 -9.56
CA GLY A 117 4.95 2.63 -9.52
C GLY A 117 5.44 3.21 -10.86
N SER A 118 4.85 2.79 -11.98
CA SER A 118 5.18 3.25 -13.34
C SER A 118 4.44 4.52 -13.74
N LEU A 119 3.20 4.73 -13.28
CA LEU A 119 2.42 5.95 -13.53
C LEU A 119 3.16 7.22 -13.08
N THR A 120 3.97 7.12 -12.02
CA THR A 120 4.82 8.24 -11.57
C THR A 120 5.92 8.64 -12.56
N THR A 121 6.16 7.85 -13.60
CA THR A 121 7.14 8.12 -14.66
C THR A 121 6.48 8.68 -15.92
N GLY A 122 5.29 8.20 -16.28
CA GLY A 122 4.57 8.58 -17.51
C GLY A 122 3.92 9.97 -17.49
N GLU A 123 3.44 10.43 -16.34
CA GLU A 123 2.76 11.74 -16.23
C GLU A 123 3.73 12.94 -16.13
N LYS A 124 5.05 12.69 -16.16
CA LYS A 124 6.07 13.76 -16.11
C LYS A 124 6.34 14.48 -17.43
N VAL A 125 5.69 14.09 -18.53
CA VAL A 125 5.96 14.73 -19.84
C VAL A 125 5.12 16.00 -20.07
N ARG A 126 4.18 16.38 -19.19
CA ARG A 126 3.35 17.60 -19.37
C ARG A 126 3.65 18.77 -18.43
N ALA A 127 4.74 18.73 -17.65
CA ALA A 127 5.05 19.79 -16.70
C ALA A 127 6.51 20.26 -16.75
N HIS A 128 7.02 20.59 -17.94
CA HIS A 128 8.21 21.43 -18.08
C HIS A 128 8.13 22.32 -19.34
N VAL A 129 7.17 23.24 -19.35
CA VAL A 129 7.34 24.56 -19.98
C VAL A 129 7.42 25.56 -18.83
N VAL A 130 8.61 25.68 -18.25
CA VAL A 130 8.98 26.83 -17.42
C VAL A 130 10.29 27.33 -18.02
N GLY A 131 10.25 28.55 -18.53
CA GLY A 131 11.27 29.15 -19.38
C GLY A 131 12.62 29.39 -18.71
N PRO A 132 13.61 29.86 -19.48
CA PRO A 132 14.95 30.10 -18.99
C PRO A 132 14.97 31.41 -18.18
N ALA A 133 15.24 31.31 -16.87
CA ALA A 133 15.61 32.47 -16.06
C ALA A 133 16.98 32.19 -15.42
N ILE A 134 17.94 32.95 -15.94
CA ILE A 134 19.35 33.07 -15.54
C ILE A 134 19.43 33.74 -14.17
N GLY A 135 20.40 33.35 -13.33
CA GLY A 135 21.04 34.30 -12.39
C GLY A 135 21.30 33.81 -10.97
N LEU A 136 22.60 33.69 -10.64
CA LEU A 136 23.25 33.95 -9.34
C LEU A 136 22.83 33.10 -8.11
N ALA A 137 23.74 32.23 -7.66
CA ALA A 137 24.54 32.44 -6.42
C ALA A 137 25.12 31.12 -5.87
N PHE A 138 26.34 31.23 -5.38
CA PHE A 138 27.18 30.23 -4.71
C PHE A 138 26.47 29.46 -3.58
N PHE A 139 26.07 28.20 -3.83
CA PHE A 139 25.76 27.23 -2.77
C PHE A 139 26.36 25.86 -3.12
N PRO A 140 26.81 25.06 -2.14
CA PRO A 140 27.47 23.79 -2.41
C PRO A 140 26.49 22.83 -3.09
N ALA A 141 26.70 22.63 -4.39
CA ALA A 141 25.84 21.88 -5.30
C ALA A 141 25.51 20.44 -4.83
N PHE A 142 26.26 19.93 -3.85
CA PHE A 142 26.11 18.59 -3.30
C PHE A 142 24.88 18.42 -2.38
N LEU A 143 24.43 19.46 -1.66
CA LEU A 143 23.29 19.35 -0.74
C LEU A 143 21.93 19.51 -1.45
N ILE A 144 21.87 20.33 -2.49
CA ILE A 144 20.65 20.54 -3.30
C ILE A 144 20.28 19.24 -4.05
N ALA A 145 21.27 18.51 -4.58
CA ALA A 145 21.05 17.25 -5.28
C ALA A 145 20.45 16.15 -4.38
N ARG A 146 20.80 16.12 -3.08
CA ARG A 146 20.24 15.17 -2.11
C ARG A 146 18.78 15.46 -1.78
N ALA A 147 18.41 16.73 -1.61
CA ALA A 147 17.02 17.14 -1.34
C ALA A 147 16.08 16.83 -2.53
N ILE A 148 16.55 17.05 -3.77
CA ILE A 148 15.79 16.75 -4.97
C ILE A 148 15.59 15.23 -5.16
N LYS A 149 16.62 14.41 -4.86
CA LYS A 149 16.48 12.95 -4.89
C LYS A 149 15.46 12.45 -3.86
N LYS A 150 15.44 12.99 -2.63
CA LYS A 150 14.47 12.61 -1.58
C LYS A 150 13.02 12.92 -1.99
N ARG A 151 12.74 14.09 -2.56
CA ARG A 151 11.38 14.44 -3.04
C ARG A 151 10.90 13.53 -4.18
N LYS A 152 11.80 13.07 -5.07
CA LYS A 152 11.43 12.18 -6.19
C LYS A 152 11.10 10.75 -5.73
N ILE A 153 11.67 10.29 -4.61
CA ILE A 153 11.39 8.97 -4.03
C ILE A 153 10.05 9.01 -3.29
N ALA A 154 9.82 10.04 -2.46
CA ALA A 154 8.56 10.20 -1.73
C ALA A 154 7.32 10.33 -2.65
N LYS A 155 7.45 11.00 -3.80
CA LYS A 155 6.35 11.14 -4.78
C LYS A 155 5.98 9.84 -5.53
N LYS A 156 6.89 8.85 -5.58
CA LYS A 156 6.63 7.53 -6.20
C LYS A 156 5.96 6.56 -5.25
N GLU A 157 6.14 6.81 -3.96
CA GLU A 157 5.70 5.94 -2.89
C GLU A 157 4.22 6.14 -2.58
N GLU A 158 3.72 7.38 -2.65
CA GLU A 158 2.34 7.70 -2.31
C GLU A 158 1.32 6.94 -3.18
N PRO A 159 1.38 6.93 -4.53
CA PRO A 159 0.40 6.20 -5.34
C PRO A 159 0.42 4.70 -5.06
N VAL A 160 1.60 4.14 -4.79
CA VAL A 160 1.75 2.72 -4.47
C VAL A 160 1.21 2.42 -3.07
N ARG A 161 1.45 3.30 -2.08
CA ARG A 161 0.89 3.15 -0.73
C ARG A 161 -0.63 3.23 -0.72
N GLU A 162 -1.21 4.15 -1.48
CA GLU A 162 -2.66 4.28 -1.63
C GLU A 162 -3.26 3.02 -2.29
N LEU A 163 -2.63 2.51 -3.34
CA LEU A 163 -3.02 1.23 -3.94
C LEU A 163 -3.00 0.09 -2.91
N ILE A 164 -1.89 -0.05 -2.19
CA ILE A 164 -1.71 -1.10 -1.16
C ILE A 164 -2.76 -0.95 -0.07
N TYR A 165 -3.09 0.28 0.34
CA TYR A 165 -4.16 0.54 1.30
C TYR A 165 -5.51 -0.02 0.81
N HIS A 166 -5.90 0.24 -0.43
CA HIS A 166 -7.14 -0.31 -0.98
C HIS A 166 -7.16 -1.84 -1.04
N TRP A 167 -6.04 -2.47 -1.42
CA TRP A 167 -5.90 -3.93 -1.39
C TRP A 167 -5.97 -4.50 0.02
N ASN A 168 -5.32 -3.84 0.98
CA ASN A 168 -5.36 -4.24 2.38
C ASN A 168 -6.79 -4.24 2.91
N VAL A 169 -7.51 -3.12 2.73
CA VAL A 169 -8.88 -2.99 3.23
C VAL A 169 -9.83 -4.00 2.57
N ARG A 170 -9.75 -4.18 1.25
CA ARG A 170 -10.74 -4.98 0.50
C ARG A 170 -10.40 -6.47 0.40
N TYR A 171 -9.14 -6.85 0.51
CA TYR A 171 -8.70 -8.22 0.24
C TYR A 171 -7.87 -8.85 1.37
N PHE A 172 -6.82 -8.18 1.86
CA PHE A 172 -5.90 -8.78 2.83
C PHE A 172 -6.39 -8.74 4.29
N HIS A 173 -6.99 -7.64 4.76
CA HIS A 173 -7.51 -7.54 6.13
C HIS A 173 -8.62 -8.56 6.44
N PRO A 174 -9.61 -8.81 5.55
CA PRO A 174 -10.56 -9.89 5.75
C PRO A 174 -9.90 -11.27 5.90
N ARG A 175 -8.65 -11.41 5.45
CA ARG A 175 -7.84 -12.62 5.53
C ARG A 175 -6.79 -12.54 6.63
N SER A 176 -6.90 -11.63 7.60
CA SER A 176 -5.91 -11.43 8.69
C SER A 176 -4.47 -11.14 8.22
N MET A 177 -4.31 -10.51 7.07
CA MET A 177 -3.01 -10.16 6.49
C MET A 177 -2.89 -8.65 6.27
N HIS A 178 -1.68 -8.12 6.43
CA HIS A 178 -1.37 -6.73 6.14
C HIS A 178 -0.11 -6.62 5.29
N VAL A 179 -0.22 -5.95 4.15
CA VAL A 179 0.93 -5.67 3.28
C VAL A 179 1.38 -4.22 3.45
N SER A 180 2.67 -4.00 3.62
CA SER A 180 3.26 -2.67 3.80
C SER A 180 4.42 -2.46 2.85
N LEU A 181 4.55 -1.26 2.29
CA LEU A 181 5.70 -0.89 1.48
C LEU A 181 6.80 -0.30 2.38
N LEU A 182 7.98 -0.92 2.33
CA LEU A 182 9.19 -0.47 3.01
C LEU A 182 10.18 0.08 1.99
N GLY A 183 10.57 1.32 2.19
CA GLY A 183 11.64 1.96 1.42
C GLY A 183 13.02 1.41 1.75
N PRO A 184 14.02 1.68 0.89
CA PRO A 184 15.40 1.28 1.11
C PRO A 184 15.98 1.72 2.47
N GLU A 185 15.57 2.89 2.95
CA GLU A 185 16.00 3.43 4.26
C GLU A 185 15.26 2.75 5.43
N GLY A 186 13.99 2.38 5.25
CA GLY A 186 13.16 1.75 6.29
C GLY A 186 13.60 0.33 6.64
N LEU A 187 14.14 -0.41 5.67
CA LEU A 187 14.71 -1.75 5.90
C LEU A 187 15.85 -1.74 6.92
N GLY A 188 16.67 -0.68 6.92
CA GLY A 188 17.78 -0.54 7.87
C GLY A 188 17.31 -0.40 9.32
N GLN A 189 16.18 0.28 9.55
CA GLN A 189 15.62 0.46 10.88
C GLN A 189 14.98 -0.83 11.40
N SER A 190 14.24 -1.54 10.56
CA SER A 190 13.66 -2.83 10.95
C SER A 190 14.72 -3.87 11.34
N ARG A 191 15.84 -3.95 10.60
CA ARG A 191 16.92 -4.90 10.91
C ARG A 191 17.59 -4.56 12.25
N LYS A 192 17.70 -3.28 12.60
CA LYS A 192 18.25 -2.85 13.89
C LYS A 192 17.33 -3.23 15.05
N ALA A 193 16.02 -2.99 14.92
CA ALA A 193 15.03 -3.40 15.92
C ALA A 193 15.05 -4.92 16.15
N GLN A 194 15.01 -5.71 15.09
CA GLN A 194 15.03 -7.18 15.19
C GLN A 194 16.35 -7.72 15.80
N LYS A 195 17.50 -7.09 15.51
CA LYS A 195 18.77 -7.43 16.18
C LYS A 195 18.75 -7.09 17.67
N GLN A 196 18.11 -5.99 18.05
CA GLN A 196 17.99 -5.57 19.44
C GLN A 196 17.10 -6.53 20.23
N ASP A 197 15.96 -6.94 19.67
CA ASP A 197 15.06 -7.91 20.29
C ASP A 197 15.73 -9.28 20.49
N LYS A 198 16.47 -9.77 19.48
CA LYS A 198 17.25 -11.00 19.61
C LYS A 198 18.33 -10.91 20.70
N ARG A 199 19.00 -9.75 20.82
CA ARG A 199 19.97 -9.52 21.90
C ARG A 199 19.30 -9.47 23.27
N ALA A 200 18.14 -8.85 23.38
CA ALA A 200 17.35 -8.80 24.61
C ALA A 200 16.88 -10.21 25.02
N ALA A 201 16.37 -11.01 24.08
CA ALA A 201 15.96 -12.39 24.30
C ALA A 201 17.13 -13.27 24.78
N ARG A 202 18.29 -13.20 24.11
CA ARG A 202 19.50 -13.91 24.55
C ARG A 202 19.98 -13.50 25.94
N LYS A 203 19.86 -12.21 26.28
CA LYS A 203 20.21 -11.71 27.62
C LYS A 203 19.22 -12.19 28.69
N ALA A 204 17.93 -12.30 28.36
CA ALA A 204 16.93 -12.87 29.25
C ALA A 204 17.17 -14.37 29.49
N GLN A 205 17.50 -15.13 28.44
CA GLN A 205 17.85 -16.55 28.56
C GLN A 205 19.07 -16.76 29.46
N ARG A 206 20.14 -15.97 29.28
CA ARG A 206 21.33 -16.02 30.16
C ARG A 206 21.08 -15.62 31.62
N ARG A 207 20.02 -14.86 31.91
CA ARG A 207 19.65 -14.46 33.28
C ARG A 207 18.72 -15.46 33.96
N GLY A 208 17.99 -16.28 33.19
CA GLY A 208 17.21 -17.40 33.72
C GLY A 208 18.05 -18.63 34.06
N GLU A 209 19.31 -18.66 33.63
CA GLU A 209 20.25 -19.78 33.79
C GLU A 209 21.20 -19.61 35.00
N THR A 210 20.77 -18.83 35.99
CA THR A 210 21.40 -18.84 37.32
C THR A 210 20.42 -19.47 38.30
N HIS A 211 20.82 -20.63 38.83
CA HIS A 211 20.36 -21.19 40.09
C HIS A 211 19.15 -22.17 40.04
N TYR A 212 19.38 -23.37 39.50
CA TYR A 212 18.86 -24.58 40.14
C TYR A 212 20.01 -25.57 40.32
N GLY A 213 20.12 -26.08 41.54
CA GLY A 213 21.25 -26.85 42.03
C GLY A 213 21.55 -28.08 41.17
N HIS A 214 22.84 -28.22 40.92
CA HIS A 214 23.51 -29.43 40.45
C HIS A 214 23.25 -30.57 41.46
N ALA A 215 22.18 -31.34 41.24
CA ALA A 215 22.05 -32.68 41.79
C ALA A 215 22.63 -33.66 40.76
N ASP A 216 23.72 -34.29 41.17
CA ASP A 216 24.58 -35.18 40.42
C ASP A 216 23.84 -36.50 40.11
N TYR A 217 23.39 -36.67 38.86
CA TYR A 217 23.00 -37.97 38.31
C TYR A 217 23.50 -38.06 36.87
N GLY A 218 24.51 -38.91 36.67
CA GLY A 218 25.09 -39.20 35.37
C GLY A 218 24.05 -39.72 34.38
N TYR A 219 23.84 -38.99 33.31
CA TYR A 219 23.14 -39.47 32.12
C TYR A 219 23.93 -39.07 30.88
N ALA A 220 24.28 -40.08 30.08
CA ALA A 220 24.99 -39.91 28.81
C ALA A 220 24.15 -39.04 27.87
N GLY A 221 24.76 -37.95 27.40
CA GLY A 221 24.08 -36.90 26.64
C GLY A 221 23.72 -37.33 25.21
N PRO A 222 22.57 -36.88 24.69
CA PRO A 222 22.30 -36.89 23.26
C PRO A 222 23.00 -35.69 22.60
N SER A 223 23.62 -35.98 21.46
CA SER A 223 24.36 -35.10 20.57
C SER A 223 23.51 -33.91 20.09
N ASP A 224 24.02 -32.70 20.34
CA ASP A 224 23.49 -31.43 19.85
C ASP A 224 23.44 -31.41 18.31
N ALA A 225 22.24 -31.54 17.76
CA ALA A 225 21.98 -31.21 16.36
C ALA A 225 21.74 -29.70 16.25
N GLY A 226 22.83 -28.95 16.03
CA GLY A 226 22.78 -27.52 15.80
C GLY A 226 21.88 -27.16 14.61
N ALA A 227 20.71 -26.60 14.88
CA ALA A 227 19.85 -25.97 13.89
C ALA A 227 20.50 -24.66 13.40
N GLY A 228 21.35 -24.76 12.38
CA GLY A 228 21.91 -23.63 11.66
C GLY A 228 20.80 -22.86 10.94
N SER A 229 20.32 -21.76 11.52
CA SER A 229 19.49 -20.79 10.80
C SER A 229 20.36 -20.04 9.78
N SER A 230 20.60 -20.68 8.64
CA SER A 230 21.27 -20.08 7.48
C SER A 230 20.33 -19.06 6.84
N PHE A 231 20.30 -17.84 7.38
CA PHE A 231 19.83 -16.69 6.60
C PHE A 231 20.87 -16.40 5.51
N PRO A 232 20.46 -16.22 4.25
CA PRO A 232 21.40 -15.92 3.17
C PRO A 232 22.20 -14.67 3.51
N SER A 233 23.53 -14.81 3.39
CA SER A 233 24.50 -13.76 3.67
C SER A 233 24.26 -12.55 2.76
N ASP A 234 24.24 -11.38 3.40
CA ASP A 234 23.68 -10.09 2.98
C ASP A 234 24.58 -9.36 1.96
N GLY A 235 24.79 -9.96 0.79
CA GLY A 235 25.49 -9.34 -0.34
C GLY A 235 24.52 -8.84 -1.41
N GLY A 236 23.93 -7.64 -1.26
CA GLY A 236 23.40 -6.91 -2.42
C GLY A 236 21.98 -6.31 -2.36
N ASN A 237 21.21 -6.51 -1.28
CA ASN A 237 19.85 -5.95 -1.19
C ASN A 237 19.74 -4.59 -0.48
N GLY A 238 20.85 -4.03 0.00
CA GLY A 238 20.92 -2.68 0.57
C GLY A 238 20.61 -1.62 -0.48
N GLY A 239 19.33 -1.28 -0.65
CA GLY A 239 18.89 -0.30 -1.65
C GLY A 239 17.57 -0.61 -2.35
N LYS A 240 17.00 -1.80 -2.15
CA LYS A 240 15.75 -2.20 -2.82
C LYS A 240 14.53 -1.88 -1.97
N TRP A 241 13.39 -1.68 -2.65
CA TRP A 241 12.08 -1.65 -2.02
C TRP A 241 11.68 -3.04 -1.55
N CYS A 242 10.82 -3.12 -0.53
CA CYS A 242 10.32 -4.38 0.00
C CYS A 242 8.84 -4.27 0.34
N LEU A 243 8.04 -5.27 -0.05
CA LEU A 243 6.72 -5.49 0.50
C LEU A 243 6.86 -6.39 1.72
N ARG A 244 6.49 -5.88 2.88
CA ARG A 244 6.41 -6.67 4.09
C ARG A 244 4.98 -7.08 4.38
N ILE A 245 4.79 -8.38 4.51
CA ILE A 245 3.53 -9.05 4.81
C ILE A 245 3.56 -9.46 6.27
N ARG A 246 2.53 -9.13 7.04
CA ARG A 246 2.41 -9.48 8.46
C ARG A 246 1.04 -10.06 8.74
N TYR A 247 0.96 -10.89 9.76
CA TYR A 247 -0.30 -11.24 10.39
C TYR A 247 -0.91 -10.00 11.07
N GLN A 248 -2.22 -9.78 10.84
CA GLN A 248 -3.00 -8.75 11.53
C GLN A 248 -4.33 -9.37 11.97
N PRO A 249 -4.58 -9.53 13.27
CA PRO A 249 -5.82 -10.13 13.75
C PRO A 249 -7.04 -9.28 13.38
N GLN A 250 -8.13 -9.93 12.97
CA GLN A 250 -9.43 -9.28 12.77
C GLN A 250 -9.89 -8.67 14.11
N GLY A 251 -10.21 -7.38 14.11
CA GLY A 251 -10.60 -6.62 15.31
C GLY A 251 -9.63 -5.52 15.71
N TYR A 252 -8.41 -5.52 15.16
CA TYR A 252 -7.48 -4.39 15.30
C TYR A 252 -7.78 -3.32 14.23
N GLN A 253 -8.98 -2.74 14.27
CA GLN A 253 -9.20 -1.45 13.60
C GLN A 253 -8.63 -0.40 14.55
N SER A 254 -7.47 0.16 14.20
CA SER A 254 -6.90 1.29 14.93
C SER A 254 -7.94 2.42 14.92
N GLY A 255 -8.58 2.66 16.07
CA GLY A 255 -9.35 3.87 16.30
C GLY A 255 -8.49 5.06 15.89
N SER A 256 -8.99 5.80 14.90
CA SER A 256 -8.40 7.04 14.39
C SER A 256 -8.69 8.18 15.34
#